data_AF-A0AA39HYL8-F1
#
_entry.id   AF-A0AA39HYL8-F1
#
_cell.length_a   1.000
_cell.length_b   1.000
_cell.length_c   1.000
_cell.angle_alpha   90.00
_cell.angle_beta   90.00
_cell.angle_gamma   90.00
#
_symmetry.space_group_name_H-M   'P 1'
#
loop_
_entity.id
_entity.type
_entity.pdbx_description
1 polymer ?
#
loop_
_entity_poly.entity_id
_entity_poly.type
_entity_poly.pdbx_seq_one_letter_code
_entity_poly.pdbx_strand_id
1 'polypeptide(L)'
;MTGNMCSICLSRLTTPQLHEAIAVLTTCGHVFHERCIYRACNHNALCPTCREPVESAGSILRLFFSSGNCEDTVEAEEGELEGFRLYSSVRQSSENDDAEDEFPDDLDELVANPESYRRLCQAFLDQRRQLKHAQEAKEELESLFEQSRIESRYQQRRIAELEEENSSLIRTQSNWKAKVDKFRRAVREFDSDTDDQEADESDVEGPRSGAMLLRQIMRY
;
A
#
# COMPACT_ATOMS: atom_id res chain seq x y z
N MET A 1 -15.65 -44.37 -12.40
CA MET A 1 -15.33 -44.82 -11.02
C MET A 1 -16.08 -43.92 -10.07
N THR A 2 -16.71 -44.49 -9.04
CA THR A 2 -17.80 -43.93 -8.21
C THR A 2 -17.42 -42.62 -7.49
N GLY A 3 -17.66 -41.46 -8.13
CA GLY A 3 -17.17 -40.14 -7.71
C GLY A 3 -17.81 -39.52 -6.46
N ASN A 4 -18.79 -40.17 -5.83
CA ASN A 4 -19.55 -39.58 -4.71
C ASN A 4 -19.46 -40.39 -3.41
N MET A 5 -18.45 -41.26 -3.24
CA MET A 5 -18.30 -42.07 -2.02
C MET A 5 -16.98 -41.78 -1.31
N CYS A 6 -17.05 -41.55 0.00
CA CYS A 6 -15.85 -41.41 0.82
C CYS A 6 -15.20 -42.79 1.04
N SER A 7 -13.92 -42.95 0.70
CA SER A 7 -13.22 -44.24 0.87
C SER A 7 -12.87 -44.59 2.32
N ILE A 8 -13.03 -43.64 3.26
CA ILE A 8 -12.79 -43.87 4.70
C ILE A 8 -14.03 -44.47 5.37
N CYS A 9 -15.19 -43.84 5.22
CA CYS A 9 -16.44 -44.28 5.86
C CYS A 9 -17.38 -45.07 4.93
N LEU A 10 -16.99 -45.21 3.65
CA LEU A 10 -17.77 -45.89 2.60
C LEU A 10 -19.20 -45.35 2.44
N SER A 11 -19.43 -44.10 2.85
CA SER A 11 -20.73 -43.42 2.76
C SER A 11 -20.72 -42.36 1.66
N ARG A 12 -21.90 -41.97 1.19
CA ARG A 12 -22.03 -40.93 0.16
C ARG A 12 -21.57 -39.58 0.70
N LEU A 13 -20.89 -38.82 -0.15
CA LEU A 13 -20.44 -37.45 0.16
C LEU A 13 -21.59 -36.43 0.20
N THR A 14 -22.79 -36.84 -0.26
CA THR A 14 -23.98 -35.98 -0.42
C THR A 14 -25.06 -36.21 0.63
N THR A 15 -24.90 -37.16 1.57
CA THR A 15 -25.91 -37.39 2.62
C THR A 15 -25.59 -36.49 3.83
N PRO A 16 -26.41 -35.47 4.13
CA PRO A 16 -26.22 -34.66 5.31
C PRO A 16 -26.64 -35.46 6.55
N GLN A 17 -25.69 -36.10 7.22
CA GLN A 17 -25.87 -36.43 8.63
C GLN A 17 -25.49 -35.18 9.42
N LEU A 18 -26.43 -34.22 9.49
CA LEU A 18 -26.55 -33.02 10.35
C LEU A 18 -25.34 -32.07 10.56
N HIS A 19 -24.09 -32.48 10.39
CA HIS A 19 -22.88 -31.65 10.52
C HIS A 19 -21.72 -32.17 9.62
N GLU A 20 -22.01 -33.05 8.65
CA GLU A 20 -21.01 -33.77 7.83
C GLU A 20 -21.06 -33.38 6.33
N ALA A 21 -21.72 -32.26 5.99
CA ALA A 21 -21.99 -31.85 4.62
C ALA A 21 -20.76 -31.32 3.85
N ILE A 22 -19.61 -31.19 4.50
CA ILE A 22 -18.40 -30.64 3.88
C ILE A 22 -17.56 -31.80 3.34
N ALA A 23 -17.53 -31.93 2.02
CA ALA A 23 -16.56 -32.77 1.35
C ALA A 23 -15.26 -31.98 1.16
N VAL A 24 -14.13 -32.66 1.22
CA VAL A 24 -12.80 -32.08 1.11
C VAL A 24 -12.06 -32.73 -0.03
N LEU A 25 -11.52 -31.92 -0.92
CA LEU A 25 -10.60 -32.33 -1.98
C LEU A 25 -9.14 -32.16 -1.52
N THR A 26 -8.38 -33.23 -1.62
CA THR A 26 -6.92 -33.24 -1.39
C THR A 26 -6.16 -32.79 -2.65
N THR A 27 -4.89 -32.40 -2.52
CA THR A 27 -4.01 -32.01 -3.65
C THR A 27 -3.91 -33.06 -4.75
N CYS A 28 -4.02 -34.33 -4.38
CA CYS A 28 -4.00 -35.47 -5.29
C CYS A 28 -5.36 -35.72 -5.98
N GLY A 29 -6.38 -34.91 -5.70
CA GLY A 29 -7.68 -34.97 -6.34
C GLY A 29 -8.68 -35.94 -5.70
N HIS A 30 -8.35 -36.58 -4.58
CA HIS A 30 -9.26 -37.48 -3.88
C HIS A 30 -10.17 -36.73 -2.90
N VAL A 31 -11.44 -37.14 -2.84
CA VAL A 31 -12.49 -36.48 -2.06
C VAL A 31 -12.94 -37.34 -0.87
N PHE A 32 -13.08 -36.71 0.29
CA PHE A 32 -13.50 -37.35 1.54
C PHE A 32 -14.45 -36.44 2.32
N HIS A 33 -15.18 -36.93 3.32
CA HIS A 33 -15.78 -36.03 4.31
C HIS A 33 -14.67 -35.33 5.09
N GLU A 34 -14.86 -34.06 5.41
CA GLU A 34 -13.92 -33.25 6.18
C GLU A 34 -13.44 -33.97 7.45
N ARG A 35 -14.38 -34.44 8.26
CA ARG A 35 -14.07 -35.16 9.50
C ARG A 35 -13.29 -36.45 9.27
N CYS A 36 -13.57 -37.16 8.18
CA CYS A 36 -12.90 -38.40 7.85
C CYS A 36 -11.43 -38.15 7.51
N ILE A 37 -11.15 -37.17 6.64
CA ILE A 37 -9.78 -36.86 6.25
C ILE A 37 -8.98 -36.23 7.39
N TYR A 38 -9.58 -35.34 8.20
CA TYR A 38 -8.89 -34.78 9.37
C TYR A 38 -8.48 -35.87 10.37
N ARG A 39 -9.35 -36.86 10.63
CA ARG A 39 -9.01 -38.01 11.50
C ARG A 39 -7.89 -38.87 10.92
N ALA A 40 -7.92 -39.13 9.61
CA ALA A 40 -6.89 -39.92 8.95
C ALA A 40 -5.54 -39.20 8.95
N CYS A 41 -5.54 -37.90 8.62
CA CYS A 41 -4.34 -37.07 8.57
C CYS A 41 -3.75 -36.74 9.94
N ASN A 42 -4.54 -36.85 11.02
CA ASN A 42 -4.03 -36.64 12.39
C ASN A 42 -2.96 -37.67 12.80
N HIS A 43 -2.93 -38.84 12.14
CA HIS A 43 -1.94 -39.89 12.41
C HIS A 43 -0.82 -39.94 11.37
N ASN A 44 -1.15 -39.74 10.09
CA ASN A 44 -0.20 -39.66 8.98
C ASN A 44 -0.75 -38.69 7.95
N ALA A 45 -0.02 -37.61 7.64
CA ALA A 45 -0.41 -36.61 6.63
C ALA A 45 -0.29 -37.14 5.18
N LEU A 46 -0.86 -38.32 4.91
CA LEU A 46 -0.85 -39.00 3.62
C LEU A 46 -2.29 -39.28 3.20
N CYS A 47 -2.59 -39.14 1.91
CA CYS A 47 -3.89 -39.47 1.35
C CYS A 47 -4.21 -40.96 1.57
N PRO A 48 -5.37 -41.32 2.16
CA PRO A 48 -5.76 -42.72 2.36
C PRO A 48 -5.87 -43.53 1.06
N THR A 49 -6.11 -42.87 -0.06
CA THR A 49 -6.33 -43.53 -1.37
C THR A 49 -5.03 -43.72 -2.14
N CYS A 50 -4.19 -42.68 -2.29
CA CYS A 50 -2.97 -42.74 -3.11
C CYS A 50 -1.66 -42.56 -2.34
N ARG A 51 -1.72 -42.28 -1.03
CA ARG A 51 -0.56 -42.06 -0.14
C ARG A 51 0.31 -40.86 -0.49
N GLU A 52 -0.15 -39.95 -1.33
CA GLU A 52 0.52 -38.66 -1.54
C GLU A 52 0.42 -37.77 -0.29
N PRO A 53 1.43 -36.94 0.00
CA PRO A 53 1.43 -36.06 1.16
C PRO A 53 0.32 -35.01 1.06
N VAL A 54 -0.42 -34.83 2.15
CA VAL A 54 -1.42 -33.77 2.30
C VAL A 54 -0.75 -32.62 3.03
N GLU A 55 -0.21 -31.67 2.26
CA GLU A 55 0.49 -30.50 2.81
C GLU A 55 -0.49 -29.64 3.64
N SER A 56 -0.07 -29.21 4.84
CA SER A 56 -0.92 -28.66 5.90
C SER A 56 -1.96 -27.62 5.46
N ALA A 57 -3.17 -27.71 6.05
CA ALA A 57 -4.30 -26.76 6.19
C ALA A 57 -4.78 -25.91 4.99
N GLY A 58 -3.90 -25.42 4.11
CA GLY A 58 -4.22 -24.62 2.93
C GLY A 58 -4.38 -25.43 1.63
N SER A 59 -4.15 -26.75 1.67
CA SER A 59 -4.21 -27.63 0.49
C SER A 59 -5.52 -28.43 0.38
N ILE A 60 -6.41 -28.23 1.35
CA ILE A 60 -7.72 -28.87 1.46
C ILE A 60 -8.77 -27.89 0.95
N LEU A 61 -9.35 -28.19 -0.21
CA LEU A 61 -10.47 -27.42 -0.75
C LEU A 61 -11.78 -27.98 -0.21
N ARG A 62 -12.52 -27.15 0.54
CA ARG A 62 -13.88 -27.47 1.01
C ARG A 62 -14.85 -27.36 -0.17
N LEU A 63 -15.54 -28.45 -0.47
CA LEU A 63 -16.58 -28.55 -1.48
C LEU A 63 -17.93 -28.49 -0.78
N PHE A 64 -18.78 -27.57 -1.22
CA PHE A 64 -20.16 -27.45 -0.78
C PHE A 64 -21.06 -27.99 -1.89
N PHE A 65 -21.78 -29.08 -1.61
CA PHE A 65 -22.78 -29.60 -2.53
C PHE A 65 -24.11 -28.93 -2.21
N SER A 66 -24.55 -28.01 -3.08
CA SER A 66 -25.92 -27.47 -3.05
C SER A 66 -26.89 -28.58 -3.41
N SER A 67 -27.31 -29.36 -2.41
CA SER A 67 -28.44 -30.27 -2.57
C SER A 67 -29.69 -29.42 -2.46
N GLY A 68 -30.35 -29.17 -3.60
CA GLY A 68 -31.64 -28.50 -3.63
C GLY A 68 -32.64 -29.20 -2.72
N ASN A 69 -33.39 -28.39 -1.96
CA ASN A 69 -34.49 -28.71 -1.04
C ASN A 69 -34.11 -29.36 0.30
N CYS A 70 -33.61 -28.55 1.23
CA CYS A 70 -33.99 -28.69 2.64
C CYS A 70 -34.45 -27.33 3.16
N GLU A 71 -35.77 -27.20 3.36
CA GLU A 71 -36.36 -26.16 4.20
C GLU A 71 -36.00 -26.51 5.64
N ASP A 72 -34.82 -26.11 6.11
CA ASP A 72 -34.53 -26.10 7.54
C ASP A 72 -33.85 -24.78 7.89
N THR A 73 -34.59 -23.94 8.59
CA THR A 73 -34.10 -22.72 9.23
C THR A 73 -33.11 -23.10 10.33
N VAL A 74 -31.83 -22.78 10.13
CA VAL A 74 -30.84 -22.80 11.22
C VAL A 74 -30.20 -21.42 11.34
N GLU A 75 -30.43 -20.82 12.50
CA GLU A 75 -29.72 -19.64 12.99
C GLU A 75 -28.24 -20.01 13.13
N ALA A 76 -27.38 -19.39 12.31
CA ALA A 76 -25.94 -19.63 12.33
C ALA A 76 -25.23 -18.61 13.21
N GLU A 77 -24.48 -19.10 14.20
CA GLU A 77 -23.61 -18.32 15.07
C GLU A 77 -22.48 -17.63 14.29
N GLU A 78 -22.13 -16.42 14.76
CA GLU A 78 -21.14 -15.52 14.17
C GLU A 78 -19.70 -16.03 14.35
N GLY A 79 -19.20 -16.80 13.39
CA GLY A 79 -17.78 -17.13 13.31
C GLY A 79 -17.46 -17.94 12.08
N GLU A 80 -16.65 -17.38 11.18
CA GLU A 80 -16.12 -18.03 9.96
C GLU A 80 -17.05 -18.12 8.72
N LEU A 81 -17.68 -17.01 8.33
CA LEU A 81 -18.41 -16.89 7.07
C LEU A 81 -17.80 -15.85 6.11
N GLU A 82 -16.53 -16.02 5.73
CA GLU A 82 -15.94 -15.26 4.59
C GLU A 82 -16.15 -15.97 3.24
N GLY A 83 -16.37 -17.29 3.24
CA GLY A 83 -16.63 -18.06 2.01
C GLY A 83 -18.06 -17.94 1.46
N PHE A 84 -19.02 -17.53 2.29
CA PHE A 84 -20.44 -17.49 1.93
C PHE A 84 -20.86 -16.17 1.27
N ARG A 85 -20.13 -15.07 1.54
CA ARG A 85 -20.45 -13.74 1.00
C ARG A 85 -20.28 -13.62 -0.52
N LEU A 86 -19.40 -14.43 -1.13
CA LEU A 86 -19.13 -14.32 -2.57
C LEU A 86 -20.28 -14.90 -3.42
N TYR A 87 -21.04 -15.87 -2.91
CA TYR A 87 -22.18 -16.45 -3.62
C TYR A 87 -23.44 -15.59 -3.51
N SER A 88 -23.64 -14.92 -2.37
CA SER A 88 -24.79 -14.04 -2.14
C SER A 88 -24.70 -12.68 -2.84
N SER A 89 -23.50 -12.12 -3.04
CA SER A 89 -23.35 -10.82 -3.74
C SER A 89 -23.63 -10.91 -5.25
N VAL A 90 -23.42 -12.08 -5.86
CA VAL A 90 -23.81 -12.32 -7.26
C VAL A 90 -25.33 -12.45 -7.38
N ARG A 91 -25.98 -13.03 -6.37
CA ARG A 91 -27.44 -13.26 -6.37
C ARG A 91 -28.26 -12.00 -6.06
N GLN A 92 -27.76 -11.10 -5.23
CA GLN A 92 -28.44 -9.83 -4.91
C GLN A 92 -28.38 -8.78 -6.04
N SER A 93 -27.64 -9.03 -7.12
CA SER A 93 -27.69 -8.20 -8.33
C SER A 93 -28.80 -8.63 -9.31
N SER A 94 -29.58 -9.67 -8.96
CA SER A 94 -30.60 -10.31 -9.81
C SER A 94 -31.94 -10.38 -9.05
N GLU A 95 -32.41 -9.23 -8.55
CA GLU A 95 -33.82 -9.09 -8.11
C GLU A 95 -34.71 -8.48 -9.20
N ASN A 96 -34.17 -8.31 -10.41
CA ASN A 96 -34.99 -8.20 -11.62
C ASN A 96 -34.62 -9.41 -12.47
N ASP A 97 -35.57 -10.33 -12.66
CA ASP A 97 -35.90 -10.92 -13.97
C ASP A 97 -36.78 -12.17 -13.75
N ASP A 98 -38.02 -12.11 -14.26
CA ASP A 98 -38.87 -13.27 -14.59
C ASP A 98 -38.29 -14.05 -15.80
N ALA A 99 -36.97 -14.19 -15.86
CA ALA A 99 -36.31 -15.05 -16.83
C ALA A 99 -36.05 -16.37 -16.12
N GLU A 100 -36.78 -17.41 -16.51
CA GLU A 100 -36.34 -18.77 -16.27
C GLU A 100 -34.98 -18.91 -16.96
N ASP A 101 -33.92 -18.70 -16.20
CA ASP A 101 -32.53 -18.85 -16.63
C ASP A 101 -32.35 -20.36 -16.85
N GLU A 102 -32.63 -20.80 -18.08
CA GLU A 102 -32.29 -22.12 -18.59
C GLU A 102 -30.79 -22.28 -18.37
N PHE A 103 -30.42 -22.92 -17.26
CA PHE A 103 -29.05 -23.34 -17.02
C PHE A 103 -28.58 -24.07 -18.28
N PRO A 104 -27.54 -23.58 -18.98
CA PRO A 104 -27.14 -24.18 -20.24
C PRO A 104 -26.80 -25.66 -19.98
N ASP A 105 -27.45 -26.54 -20.73
CA ASP A 105 -27.17 -27.99 -20.78
C ASP A 105 -25.69 -28.29 -21.15
N ASP A 106 -24.91 -27.26 -21.48
CA ASP A 106 -23.49 -27.28 -21.83
C ASP A 106 -22.55 -27.74 -20.70
N LEU A 107 -23.03 -27.88 -19.46
CA LEU A 107 -22.19 -28.38 -18.36
C LEU A 107 -21.77 -29.84 -18.61
N ASP A 108 -22.64 -30.64 -19.23
CA ASP A 108 -22.34 -32.03 -19.59
C ASP A 108 -21.35 -32.12 -20.77
N GLU A 109 -21.38 -31.16 -21.70
CA GLU A 109 -20.43 -31.07 -22.82
C GLU A 109 -19.03 -30.63 -22.35
N LEU A 110 -18.96 -29.75 -21.34
CA LEU A 110 -17.71 -29.32 -20.71
C LEU A 110 -17.04 -30.47 -19.93
N VAL A 111 -17.83 -31.34 -19.31
CA VAL A 111 -17.37 -32.54 -18.59
C VAL A 111 -16.97 -33.64 -19.58
N ALA A 112 -17.59 -33.69 -20.77
CA ALA A 112 -17.28 -34.69 -21.80
C ALA A 112 -15.87 -34.53 -22.40
N ASN A 113 -15.29 -33.32 -22.39
CA ASN A 113 -13.93 -33.07 -22.90
C ASN A 113 -12.95 -32.67 -21.78
N PRO A 114 -12.13 -33.61 -21.26
CA PRO A 114 -11.19 -33.32 -20.18
C PRO A 114 -10.09 -32.30 -20.57
N GLU A 115 -9.83 -32.09 -21.87
CA GLU A 115 -8.91 -31.03 -22.30
C GLU A 115 -9.50 -29.63 -22.15
N SER A 116 -10.79 -29.47 -22.46
CA SER A 116 -11.49 -28.18 -22.31
C SER A 116 -11.53 -27.76 -20.85
N TYR A 117 -11.85 -28.68 -19.95
CA TYR A 117 -11.81 -28.44 -18.50
C TYR A 117 -10.40 -28.07 -18.02
N ARG A 118 -9.36 -28.80 -18.46
CA ARG A 118 -7.96 -28.49 -18.11
C ARG A 118 -7.56 -27.09 -18.55
N ARG A 119 -7.97 -26.65 -19.74
CA ARG A 119 -7.68 -25.29 -20.25
C ARG A 119 -8.35 -24.22 -19.40
N LEU A 120 -9.61 -24.43 -19.01
CA LEU A 120 -10.34 -23.50 -18.13
C LEU A 120 -9.70 -23.41 -16.75
N CYS A 121 -9.35 -24.55 -16.13
CA CYS A 121 -8.63 -24.54 -14.86
C CYS A 121 -7.28 -23.81 -14.97
N GLN A 122 -6.53 -24.05 -16.04
CA GLN A 122 -5.26 -23.37 -16.26
C GLN A 122 -5.45 -21.86 -16.40
N ALA A 123 -6.42 -21.41 -17.21
CA ALA A 123 -6.75 -20.00 -17.37
C ALA A 123 -7.16 -19.35 -16.03
N PHE A 124 -7.95 -20.04 -15.21
CA PHE A 124 -8.35 -19.54 -13.89
C PHE A 124 -7.14 -19.41 -12.94
N LEU A 125 -6.23 -20.39 -12.93
CA LEU A 125 -5.00 -20.32 -12.14
C LEU A 125 -4.08 -19.19 -12.62
N ASP A 126 -3.98 -18.97 -13.93
CA ASP A 126 -3.26 -17.85 -14.53
C ASP A 126 -3.87 -16.51 -14.12
N GLN A 127 -5.20 -16.37 -14.18
CA GLN A 127 -5.89 -15.17 -13.72
C GLN A 127 -5.66 -14.91 -12.23
N ARG A 128 -5.66 -15.95 -11.39
CA ARG A 128 -5.37 -15.81 -9.95
C ARG A 128 -3.93 -15.37 -9.70
N ARG A 129 -2.97 -15.86 -10.48
CA ARG A 129 -1.57 -15.39 -10.44
C ARG A 129 -1.48 -13.92 -10.84
N GLN A 130 -2.14 -13.53 -11.93
CA GLN A 130 -2.16 -12.15 -12.41
C GLN A 130 -2.76 -11.19 -11.38
N LEU A 131 -3.87 -11.55 -10.73
CA LEU A 131 -4.47 -10.75 -9.67
C LEU A 131 -3.52 -10.58 -8.48
N LYS A 132 -2.82 -11.64 -8.08
CA LYS A 132 -1.82 -11.56 -7.02
C LYS A 132 -0.69 -10.60 -7.38
N HIS A 133 -0.15 -10.69 -8.60
CA HIS A 133 0.87 -9.75 -9.06
C HIS A 133 0.36 -8.31 -9.15
N ALA A 134 -0.89 -8.11 -9.57
CA ALA A 134 -1.50 -6.79 -9.59
C ALA A 134 -1.66 -6.20 -8.18
N GLN A 135 -1.98 -7.03 -7.18
CA GLN A 135 -2.04 -6.62 -5.78
C GLN A 135 -0.66 -6.23 -5.24
N GLU A 136 0.37 -7.06 -5.47
CA GLU A 136 1.76 -6.77 -5.09
C GLU A 136 2.25 -5.46 -5.73
N ALA A 137 1.99 -5.25 -7.02
CA ALA A 137 2.34 -4.01 -7.73
C ALA A 137 1.59 -2.78 -7.18
N LYS A 138 0.33 -2.95 -6.75
CA LYS A 138 -0.44 -1.87 -6.12
C LYS A 138 0.18 -1.47 -4.78
N GLU A 139 0.54 -2.44 -3.94
CA GLU A 139 1.18 -2.19 -2.64
C GLU A 139 2.54 -1.48 -2.80
N GLU A 140 3.33 -1.89 -3.80
CA GLU A 140 4.60 -1.22 -4.14
C GLU A 140 4.38 0.23 -4.55
N LEU A 141 3.40 0.50 -5.41
CA LEU A 141 3.03 1.83 -5.85
C LEU A 141 2.58 2.72 -4.67
N GLU A 142 1.76 2.19 -3.77
CA GLU A 142 1.30 2.90 -2.56
C GLU A 142 2.47 3.26 -1.63
N SER A 143 3.42 2.34 -1.45
CA SER A 143 4.66 2.60 -0.71
C SER A 143 5.49 3.72 -1.32
N LEU A 144 5.67 3.72 -2.65
CA LEU A 144 6.40 4.77 -3.37
C LEU A 144 5.71 6.14 -3.25
N PHE A 145 4.38 6.17 -3.33
CA PHE A 145 3.63 7.41 -3.13
C PHE A 145 3.79 7.95 -1.71
N GLU A 146 3.77 7.09 -0.69
CA GLU A 146 3.98 7.54 0.69
C GLU A 146 5.40 8.07 0.89
N GLN A 147 6.42 7.41 0.34
CA GLN A 147 7.80 7.90 0.36
C GLN A 147 7.93 9.28 -0.29
N SER A 148 7.37 9.44 -1.49
CA SER A 148 7.35 10.72 -2.21
C SER A 148 6.64 11.82 -1.40
N ARG A 149 5.54 11.47 -0.71
CA ARG A 149 4.80 12.41 0.16
C ARG A 149 5.65 12.86 1.35
N ILE A 150 6.39 11.94 1.98
CA ILE A 150 7.31 12.26 3.08
C ILE A 150 8.44 13.16 2.59
N GLU A 151 9.05 12.84 1.45
CA GLU A 151 10.13 13.62 0.86
C GLU A 151 9.66 15.04 0.51
N SER A 152 8.48 15.17 -0.10
CA SER A 152 7.89 16.47 -0.43
C SER A 152 7.70 17.34 0.83
N ARG A 153 7.22 16.76 1.94
CA ARG A 153 7.10 17.48 3.22
C ARG A 153 8.46 17.92 3.77
N TYR A 154 9.49 17.10 3.64
CA TYR A 154 10.84 17.46 4.05
C TYR A 154 11.38 18.63 3.21
N GLN A 155 11.23 18.56 1.89
CA GLN A 155 11.64 19.62 0.97
C GLN A 155 10.91 20.94 1.28
N GLN A 156 9.59 20.89 1.52
CA GLN A 156 8.82 22.08 1.89
C GLN A 156 9.30 22.74 3.18
N ARG A 157 9.60 21.95 4.22
CA ARG A 157 10.20 22.47 5.46
C ARG A 157 11.56 23.11 5.20
N ARG A 158 12.40 22.45 4.39
CA ARG A 158 13.73 22.97 4.05
C ARG A 158 13.65 24.29 3.27
N ILE A 159 12.69 24.41 2.35
CA ILE A 159 12.44 25.65 1.62
C ILE A 159 12.03 26.75 2.59
N ALA A 160 11.09 26.49 3.50
CA ALA A 160 10.65 27.48 4.49
C ALA A 160 11.80 27.96 5.40
N GLU A 161 12.67 27.06 5.86
CA GLU A 161 13.87 27.41 6.62
C GLU A 161 14.80 28.34 5.83
N LEU A 162 15.08 28.01 4.57
CA LEU A 162 15.94 28.81 3.69
C LEU A 162 15.33 30.18 3.39
N GLU A 163 14.00 30.27 3.26
CA GLU A 163 13.30 31.54 3.08
C GLU A 163 13.40 32.45 4.31
N GLU A 164 13.34 31.87 5.52
CA GLU A 164 13.54 32.60 6.77
C GLU A 164 14.99 33.10 6.90
N GLU A 165 15.97 32.23 6.63
CA GLU A 165 17.39 32.59 6.62
C GLU A 165 17.67 33.71 5.61
N ASN A 166 17.15 33.59 4.40
CA ASN A 166 17.30 34.61 3.35
C ASN A 166 16.68 35.95 3.78
N SER A 167 15.49 35.91 4.40
CA SER A 167 14.85 37.10 4.96
C SER A 167 15.71 37.78 6.03
N SER A 168 16.35 37.00 6.91
CA SER A 168 17.30 37.52 7.91
C SER A 168 18.53 38.16 7.26
N LEU A 169 19.10 37.50 6.24
CA LEU A 169 20.24 38.03 5.48
C LEU A 169 19.89 39.34 4.76
N ILE A 170 18.70 39.44 4.15
CA ILE A 170 18.24 40.69 3.52
C ILE A 170 18.16 41.84 4.53
N ARG A 171 17.64 41.57 5.74
CA ARG A 171 17.57 42.59 6.82
C ARG A 171 18.96 43.05 7.25
N THR A 172 19.88 42.12 7.47
CA THR A 172 21.26 42.46 7.85
C THR A 172 21.99 43.21 6.74
N GLN A 173 21.80 42.81 5.48
CA GLN A 173 22.36 43.51 4.32
C GLN A 173 21.83 44.94 4.23
N SER A 174 20.52 45.15 4.46
CA SER A 174 19.92 46.48 4.47
C SER A 174 20.50 47.37 5.57
N ASN A 175 20.66 46.83 6.78
CA ASN A 175 21.32 47.53 7.90
C ASN A 175 22.76 47.93 7.55
N TRP A 176 23.55 47.00 6.99
CA TRP A 176 24.91 47.29 6.55
C TRP A 176 24.96 48.35 5.45
N LYS A 177 24.07 48.29 4.45
CA LYS A 177 23.96 49.33 3.42
C LYS A 177 23.69 50.70 4.03
N ALA A 178 22.74 50.81 4.97
CA ALA A 178 22.45 52.06 5.67
C ALA A 178 23.65 52.58 6.48
N LYS A 179 24.41 51.69 7.14
CA LYS A 179 25.65 52.06 7.84
C LYS A 179 26.69 52.62 6.87
N VAL A 180 26.94 51.92 5.76
CA VAL A 180 27.89 52.35 4.72
C VAL A 180 27.48 53.71 4.14
N ASP A 181 26.20 53.93 3.87
CA ASP A 181 25.71 55.22 3.37
C ASP A 181 25.83 56.35 4.40
N LYS A 182 25.70 56.04 5.70
CA LYS A 182 25.99 57.00 6.78
C LYS A 182 27.47 57.35 6.84
N PHE A 183 28.36 56.36 6.78
CA PHE A 183 29.80 56.60 6.71
C PHE A 183 30.19 57.41 5.47
N ARG A 184 29.64 57.07 4.29
CA ARG A 184 29.88 57.83 3.05
C ARG A 184 29.40 59.28 3.12
N ARG A 185 28.34 59.57 3.88
CA ARG A 185 27.90 60.96 4.13
C ARG A 185 28.87 61.72 5.04
N ALA A 186 29.29 61.11 6.15
CA ALA A 186 30.24 61.72 7.08
C ALA A 186 31.60 62.02 6.42
N VAL A 187 32.09 61.13 5.55
CA VAL A 187 33.31 61.39 4.77
C VAL A 187 33.15 62.60 3.85
N ARG A 188 32.00 62.74 3.18
CA ARG A 188 31.74 63.90 2.30
C ARG A 188 31.65 65.24 3.06
N GLU A 189 31.06 65.23 4.25
CA GLU A 189 31.02 66.43 5.12
C GLU A 189 32.42 66.81 5.59
N PHE A 190 33.26 65.83 5.92
CA PHE A 190 34.65 66.08 6.31
C PHE A 190 35.48 66.70 5.16
N ASP A 191 35.32 66.18 3.94
CA ASP A 191 36.05 66.69 2.76
C ASP A 191 35.60 68.11 2.35
N SER A 192 34.35 68.51 2.60
CA SER A 192 33.88 69.87 2.30
C SER A 192 34.40 70.93 3.27
N ASP A 193 34.64 70.58 4.53
CA ASP A 193 35.13 71.51 5.55
C ASP A 193 36.62 71.87 5.35
N THR A 194 37.36 71.09 4.55
CA THR A 194 38.79 71.32 4.29
C THR A 194 39.09 72.35 3.19
N ASP A 195 38.12 72.71 2.35
CA ASP A 195 38.34 73.64 1.23
C ASP A 195 38.20 75.13 1.63
N ASP A 196 37.69 75.44 2.83
CA ASP A 196 37.46 76.82 3.31
C ASP A 196 38.64 77.45 4.07
N GLN A 197 39.80 76.76 4.18
CA GLN A 197 40.98 77.27 4.92
C GLN A 197 42.17 77.69 4.06
N GLU A 198 42.08 77.66 2.72
CA GLU A 198 43.19 78.08 1.82
C GLU A 198 43.10 79.53 1.32
N ALA A 199 42.56 80.46 2.14
CA ALA A 199 42.51 81.88 1.80
C ALA A 199 43.03 82.80 2.91
N ASP A 200 44.10 82.42 3.62
CA ASP A 200 44.98 83.40 4.28
C ASP A 200 46.35 82.78 4.59
N GLU A 201 47.18 82.59 3.56
CA GLU A 201 48.61 82.32 3.74
C GLU A 201 49.31 83.61 4.19
N SER A 202 49.36 83.82 5.51
CA SER A 202 50.45 84.57 6.15
C SER A 202 51.09 83.73 7.26
N ASP A 203 52.24 83.13 6.91
CA ASP A 203 53.37 82.74 7.75
C ASP A 203 53.12 82.16 9.16
N VAL A 204 52.93 80.83 9.32
CA VAL A 204 53.37 80.12 10.55
C VAL A 204 53.70 78.64 10.29
N GLU A 205 54.96 78.24 10.50
CA GLU A 205 55.40 76.84 10.56
C GLU A 205 54.98 76.16 11.90
N GLY A 206 54.26 75.03 11.86
CA GLY A 206 53.97 74.21 13.05
C GLY A 206 53.23 72.89 12.76
N PRO A 207 53.50 71.78 13.47
CA PRO A 207 53.26 70.43 12.94
C PRO A 207 51.85 69.86 13.17
N ARG A 208 51.18 69.56 12.05
CA ARG A 208 50.22 68.49 11.74
C ARG A 208 49.61 67.70 12.93
N SER A 209 48.45 68.16 13.41
CA SER A 209 47.62 67.50 14.43
C SER A 209 46.46 66.64 13.87
N GLY A 210 46.34 66.47 12.55
CA GLY A 210 45.19 65.78 11.94
C GLY A 210 45.18 64.24 12.07
N ALA A 211 46.35 63.61 12.19
CA ALA A 211 46.45 62.14 12.15
C ALA A 211 45.98 61.42 13.43
N MET A 212 45.76 62.14 14.54
CA MET A 212 45.40 61.53 15.82
C MET A 212 43.90 61.22 15.95
N LEU A 213 43.02 62.02 15.31
CA LEU A 213 41.57 61.90 15.53
C LEU A 213 40.94 60.70 14.79
N LEU A 214 41.47 60.36 13.61
CA LEU A 214 41.02 59.19 12.82
C LEU A 214 41.26 57.86 13.54
N ARG A 215 42.27 57.75 14.41
CA ARG A 215 42.50 56.55 15.24
C ARG A 215 41.47 56.39 16.35
N GLN A 216 40.78 57.46 16.74
CA GLN A 216 39.81 57.44 17.83
C GLN A 216 38.41 57.02 17.37
N ILE A 217 38.10 57.21 16.08
CA ILE A 217 36.79 56.86 15.50
C ILE A 217 36.71 55.39 15.07
N MET A 218 37.84 54.76 14.68
CA MET A 218 37.86 53.35 14.22
C MET A 218 37.96 52.28 15.34
N ARG A 219 37.66 52.63 16.60
CA ARG A 219 37.69 51.68 17.74
C ARG A 219 36.32 51.10 18.15
N TYR A 220 35.26 51.33 17.37
CA TYR A 220 33.91 50.80 17.60
C TYR A 220 33.34 50.20 16.32
#